data_AF-A0A511QMJ1-F1
#
_entry.id   AF-A0A511QMJ1-F1
#
_cell.length_a   1.000
_cell.length_b   1.000
_cell.length_c   1.000
_cell.angle_alpha   90.00
_cell.angle_beta   90.00
_cell.angle_gamma   90.00
#
_symmetry.space_group_name_H-M   'P 1'
#
loop_
_entity.id
_entity.type
_entity.pdbx_description
1 polymer ?
#
loop_
_entity_poly.entity_id
_entity_poly.type
_entity_poly.pdbx_seq_one_letter_code
_entity_poly.pdbx_strand_id
1 'polypeptide(L)'
;MDIINLFFETYLIIGGFVTLYVLFMFFTTGHNVFDSPVKPNLAFSNKVSYVLVMSYLFPIFYGVFFNEVLNLRSNVKQAIKPNDRP
;
A
#
# COMPACT_ATOMS: atom_id res chain seq x y z
N MET A 1 19.06 -10.99 25.23
CA MET A 1 18.84 -11.10 23.77
C MET A 1 17.50 -10.42 23.44
N ASP A 2 17.28 -9.15 23.82
CA ASP A 2 15.90 -8.78 24.24
C ASP A 2 15.30 -7.53 23.58
N ILE A 3 16.03 -6.42 23.42
CA ILE A 3 15.42 -5.17 22.90
C ILE A 3 15.35 -5.11 21.37
N ILE A 4 16.39 -5.58 20.68
CA ILE A 4 16.45 -5.53 19.21
C ILE A 4 15.40 -6.48 18.60
N ASN A 5 15.24 -7.67 19.17
CA ASN A 5 14.23 -8.63 18.75
C ASN A 5 12.81 -8.09 18.97
N LEU A 6 12.55 -7.51 20.15
CA LEU A 6 11.26 -6.88 20.45
C LEU A 6 10.94 -5.73 19.47
N PHE A 7 11.94 -4.90 19.15
CA PHE A 7 11.77 -3.83 18.18
C PHE A 7 11.45 -4.38 16.79
N PHE A 8 12.17 -5.41 16.35
CA PHE A 8 11.97 -6.03 15.04
C PHE A 8 10.61 -6.74 14.94
N GLU A 9 10.19 -7.46 15.98
CA GLU A 9 8.86 -8.07 16.06
C GLU A 9 7.75 -7.02 16.00
N THR A 10 7.88 -5.95 16.79
CA THR A 10 6.91 -4.85 16.77
C THR A 10 6.85 -4.18 15.40
N TYR A 11 8.01 -3.95 14.78
CA TYR A 11 8.11 -3.41 13.42
C TYR A 11 7.40 -4.30 12.40
N LEU A 12 7.60 -5.62 12.46
CA LEU A 12 6.93 -6.57 11.56
C LEU A 12 5.42 -6.65 11.78
N ILE A 13 4.97 -6.58 13.04
CA ILE A 13 3.54 -6.55 13.37
C ILE A 13 2.89 -5.30 12.77
N ILE A 14 3.50 -4.13 12.96
CA ILE A 14 3.04 -2.87 12.36
C ILE A 14 3.04 -2.98 10.83
N GLY A 15 4.12 -3.51 10.25
CA GLY A 15 4.24 -3.75 8.81
C GLY A 15 3.14 -4.67 8.27
N GLY A 16 2.75 -5.70 9.03
CA GLY A 16 1.62 -6.57 8.72
C GLY A 16 0.30 -5.79 8.65
N PHE A 17 0.00 -4.98 9.66
CA PHE A 17 -1.21 -4.13 9.65
C PHE A 17 -1.22 -3.11 8.50
N VAL A 18 -0.08 -2.48 8.23
CA VAL A 18 0.07 -1.54 7.11
C VAL A 18 -0.14 -2.25 5.77
N THR A 19 0.39 -3.46 5.62
CA THR A 19 0.21 -4.29 4.42
C THR A 19 -1.25 -4.66 4.20
N LEU A 20 -1.94 -5.10 5.27
CA LEU A 20 -3.38 -5.37 5.22
C LEU A 20 -4.19 -4.14 4.80
N TYR A 21 -3.87 -2.96 5.34
CA TYR A 21 -4.49 -1.70 4.93
C TYR A 21 -4.28 -1.40 3.44
N VAL A 22 -3.05 -1.52 2.94
CA VAL A 22 -2.73 -1.28 1.52
C VAL A 22 -3.47 -2.27 0.61
N LEU A 23 -3.47 -3.56 0.94
CA LEU A 23 -4.18 -4.58 0.16
C LEU A 23 -5.69 -4.37 0.20
N PHE A 24 -6.25 -4.02 1.36
CA PHE A 24 -7.67 -3.71 1.48
C PHE A 24 -8.06 -2.51 0.59
N MET A 25 -7.26 -1.45 0.61
CA MET A 25 -7.45 -0.29 -0.28
C MET A 25 -7.36 -0.71 -1.75
N PHE A 26 -6.40 -1.57 -2.11
CA PHE A 26 -6.26 -2.10 -3.46
C PHE A 26 -7.49 -2.91 -3.90
N PHE A 27 -8.00 -3.82 -3.07
CA PHE A 27 -9.18 -4.63 -3.41
C PHE A 27 -10.45 -3.79 -3.55
N THR A 28 -10.62 -2.75 -2.72
CA THR A 28 -11.83 -1.91 -2.72
C THR A 28 -11.81 -0.84 -3.81
N THR A 29 -10.65 -0.24 -4.09
CA THR A 29 -10.54 0.92 -5.00
C THR A 29 -9.88 0.57 -6.34
N GLY A 30 -9.12 -0.52 -6.38
CA GLY A 30 -8.27 -0.91 -7.51
C GLY A 30 -7.00 -0.07 -7.64
N HIS A 31 -6.66 0.76 -6.65
CA HIS A 31 -5.43 1.56 -6.62
C HIS A 31 -4.35 0.93 -5.77
N ASN A 32 -3.14 0.87 -6.32
CA ASN A 32 -1.95 0.49 -5.58
C ASN A 32 -1.43 1.67 -4.76
N VAL A 33 -0.65 1.36 -3.72
CA VAL A 33 0.10 2.36 -2.95
C VAL A 33 1.11 3.16 -3.78
N PHE A 34 1.56 2.60 -4.91
CA PHE A 34 2.51 3.23 -5.83
C PHE A 34 1.85 3.90 -7.04
N ASP A 35 0.52 3.85 -7.13
CA ASP A 35 -0.14 4.48 -8.25
C ASP A 35 -0.06 6.01 -8.11
N SER A 36 0.38 6.66 -9.19
CA SER A 36 0.16 8.09 -9.38
C SER A 36 -1.36 8.38 -9.43
N PRO A 37 -1.82 9.62 -9.22
CA PRO A 37 -3.24 9.95 -9.05
C PRO A 37 -4.18 9.54 -10.19
N VAL A 38 -3.65 9.01 -11.30
CA VAL A 38 -4.41 8.41 -12.40
C VAL A 38 -4.38 6.89 -12.27
N LYS A 39 -5.57 6.27 -12.16
CA LYS A 39 -5.73 4.82 -12.02
C LYS A 39 -5.16 4.06 -13.23
N PRO A 40 -4.11 3.24 -13.09
CA PRO A 40 -3.65 2.41 -14.19
C PRO A 40 -4.64 1.25 -14.41
N ASN A 41 -4.94 0.95 -15.68
CA ASN A 41 -5.70 -0.24 -16.05
C ASN A 41 -4.79 -1.47 -15.99
N LEU A 42 -4.76 -2.15 -14.85
CA LEU A 42 -3.91 -3.32 -14.63
C LEU A 42 -4.57 -4.60 -15.13
N ALA A 43 -3.84 -5.38 -15.93
CA ALA A 43 -4.21 -6.74 -16.28
C ALA A 43 -4.32 -7.63 -15.03
N PHE A 44 -5.16 -8.66 -15.08
CA PHE A 44 -5.42 -9.54 -13.92
C PHE A 44 -4.15 -10.18 -13.36
N SER A 45 -3.24 -10.63 -14.22
CA SER A 45 -1.94 -11.18 -13.82
C SER A 45 -1.15 -10.21 -12.93
N ASN A 46 -1.14 -8.92 -13.29
CA ASN A 46 -0.40 -7.89 -12.56
C ASN A 46 -1.05 -7.60 -11.20
N LYS A 47 -2.38 -7.72 -11.10
CA LYS A 47 -3.09 -7.61 -9.82
C LYS A 47 -2.71 -8.74 -8.87
N VAL A 48 -2.65 -9.98 -9.37
CA VAL A 48 -2.23 -11.14 -8.58
C VAL A 48 -0.78 -11.00 -8.14
N SER A 49 0.12 -10.64 -9.06
CA SER A 49 1.53 -10.38 -8.74
C SER A 49 1.68 -9.29 -7.69
N TYR A 50 0.93 -8.19 -7.80
CA TYR A 50 0.92 -7.12 -6.81
C TYR A 50 0.54 -7.63 -5.43
N VAL A 51 -0.56 -8.37 -5.31
CA VAL A 51 -1.03 -8.91 -4.02
C VAL A 51 0.01 -9.84 -3.40
N LEU A 52 0.60 -10.75 -4.19
CA LEU A 52 1.62 -11.67 -3.71
C LEU A 52 2.88 -10.92 -3.25
N VAL A 53 3.41 -10.03 -4.09
CA VAL A 53 4.61 -9.25 -3.78
C VAL A 53 4.39 -8.40 -2.54
N MET A 54 3.25 -7.72 -2.44
CA MET A 54 2.94 -6.89 -1.28
C MET A 54 2.76 -7.71 -0.01
N SER A 55 2.15 -8.88 -0.08
CA SER A 55 1.97 -9.76 1.09
C SER A 55 3.31 -10.23 1.68
N TYR A 56 4.32 -10.47 0.82
CA TYR A 56 5.63 -10.97 1.25
C TYR A 56 6.63 -9.86 1.61
N LEU A 57 6.76 -8.84 0.78
CA LEU A 57 7.82 -7.83 0.92
C LEU A 57 7.39 -6.61 1.73
N PHE A 58 6.13 -6.20 1.62
CA PHE A 58 5.68 -4.95 2.21
C PHE A 58 5.74 -4.93 3.75
N PRO A 59 5.47 -6.03 4.50
CA PRO A 59 5.63 -6.03 5.95
C PRO A 59 7.05 -5.71 6.41
N ILE A 60 8.05 -5.96 5.56
CA ILE A 60 9.46 -5.70 5.83
C ILE A 60 9.85 -4.29 5.40
N PHE A 61 9.37 -3.84 4.24
CA PHE A 61 9.84 -2.59 3.62
C PHE A 61 8.87 -1.40 3.75
N TYR A 62 7.74 -1.54 4.44
CA TYR A 62 6.74 -0.48 4.54
C TYR A 62 7.29 0.85 5.05
N GLY A 63 8.29 0.83 5.94
CA GLY A 63 8.91 2.04 6.49
C GLY A 63 9.55 2.93 5.42
N VAL A 64 10.07 2.34 4.35
CA VAL A 64 10.66 3.09 3.21
C VAL A 64 9.55 3.82 2.43
N PHE A 65 8.36 3.25 2.39
CA PHE A 65 7.21 3.75 1.62
C PHE A 65 6.17 4.45 2.50
N PHE A 66 6.60 4.99 3.65
CA PHE A 66 5.69 5.57 4.63
C PHE A 66 4.88 6.74 4.05
N ASN A 67 5.49 7.59 3.24
CA ASN A 67 4.83 8.74 2.62
C ASN A 67 3.76 8.30 1.61
N GLU A 68 4.03 7.26 0.85
CA GLU A 68 3.14 6.67 -0.14
C GLU A 68 1.92 6.05 0.56
N VAL A 69 2.14 5.34 1.66
CA VAL A 69 1.06 4.79 2.50
C VAL A 69 0.16 5.89 3.05
N LEU A 70 0.75 6.98 3.57
CA LEU A 70 -0.01 8.13 4.09
C LEU A 70 -0.83 8.83 2.99
N ASN A 71 -0.25 8.96 1.81
CA ASN A 71 -0.88 9.65 0.68
C ASN A 71 -1.89 8.78 -0.07
N LEU A 72 -1.90 7.46 0.13
CA LEU A 72 -2.79 6.52 -0.57
C LEU A 72 -4.25 6.96 -0.54
N ARG A 73 -4.78 7.34 0.62
CA ARG A 73 -6.18 7.76 0.74
C ARG A 73 -6.46 9.06 -0.03
N SER A 74 -5.51 10.00 -0.03
CA SER A 74 -5.61 11.26 -0.77
C SER A 74 -5.60 11.01 -2.28
N ASN A 75 -4.68 10.16 -2.75
CA ASN A 75 -4.54 9.79 -4.16
C ASN A 75 -5.79 9.07 -4.67
N VAL A 76 -6.33 8.14 -3.89
CA VAL A 76 -7.61 7.48 -4.20
C VAL A 76 -8.75 8.50 -4.31
N LYS A 77 -8.84 9.45 -3.38
CA LYS A 77 -9.87 10.49 -3.42
C LYS A 77 -9.75 11.39 -4.65
N GLN A 78 -8.52 11.72 -5.06
CA GLN A 78 -8.26 12.50 -6.27
C GLN A 78 -8.56 11.71 -7.54
N ALA A 79 -8.30 10.41 -7.57
CA ALA A 79 -8.64 9.57 -8.71
C ALA A 79 -10.16 9.39 -8.90
N ILE A 80 -10.92 9.38 -7.80
CA ILE A 80 -12.39 9.27 -7.82
C ILE A 80 -13.06 10.60 -8.17
N LYS A 81 -12.45 11.75 -7.84
CA LYS A 81 -12.94 13.06 -8.27
C LYS A 81 -12.34 13.39 -9.64
N PRO A 82 -13.09 13.27 -10.76
CA PRO A 82 -12.60 13.77 -12.02
C PRO A 82 -12.35 15.27 -11.86
N ASN A 83 -11.33 15.74 -12.57
CA ASN A 83 -10.81 17.10 -12.57
C ASN A 83 -11.91 18.18 -12.76
N ASP A 84 -12.57 18.62 -11.69
CA ASP A 84 -13.29 19.89 -11.60
C ASP A 84 -12.29 21.06 -11.44
N ARG A 85 -11.23 21.09 -12.26
CA ARG A 85 -10.40 22.30 -12.38
C ARG A 85 -10.90 23.08 -13.59
N PRO A 86 -11.17 24.39 -13.43
CA PRO A 86 -11.51 25.27 -14.55
C PRO A 86 -10.38 25.36 -15.58
#